data_AF-A0A428JZI6-F1
#
_entry.id   AF-A0A428JZI6-F1
#
_cell.length_a   1.000
_cell.length_b   1.000
_cell.length_c   1.000
_cell.angle_alpha   90.00
_cell.angle_beta   90.00
_cell.angle_gamma   90.00
#
_symmetry.space_group_name_H-M   'P 1'
#
loop_
_entity.id
_entity.type
_entity.pdbx_description
1 polymer ?
#
loop_
_entity_poly.entity_id
_entity_poly.type
_entity_poly.pdbx_seq_one_letter_code
_entity_poly.pdbx_strand_id
1 'polypeptide(L)'
;MLICAHDAGVKLYGGGAHDLAGQGFIHAFLFFGLFPTYLLLLHRVSQVTGISARNKRAAYLVFPLVLAVHLTLFGWLGVNR
;
A
#
# COMPACT_ATOMS: atom_id res chain seq x y z
N MET A 1 3.74 5.42 4.97
CA MET A 1 5.11 5.79 4.55
C MET A 1 6.13 4.73 4.94
N LEU A 2 6.29 4.37 6.22
CA LEU A 2 7.30 3.38 6.66
C LEU A 2 7.15 2.00 5.99
N ILE A 3 5.93 1.46 5.88
CA ILE A 3 5.68 0.15 5.26
C ILE A 3 6.01 0.16 3.75
N CYS A 4 5.72 1.27 3.05
CA CYS A 4 6.04 1.43 1.63
C CYS A 4 7.55 1.56 1.38
N ALA A 5 8.25 2.29 2.26
CA ALA A 5 9.71 2.41 2.21
C ALA A 5 10.38 1.07 2.53
N HIS A 6 9.82 0.29 3.46
CA HIS A 6 10.25 -1.07 3.76
C HIS A 6 10.04 -2.01 2.56
N ASP A 7 8.87 -1.97 1.90
CA ASP A 7 8.61 -2.72 0.66
C ASP A 7 9.64 -2.40 -0.43
N ALA A 8 9.89 -1.12 -0.69
CA ALA A 8 10.89 -0.69 -1.65
C ALA A 8 12.32 -1.13 -1.25
N GLY A 9 12.67 -1.02 0.04
CA GLY A 9 13.97 -1.44 0.56
C GLY A 9 14.20 -2.94 0.42
N VAL A 10 13.22 -3.77 0.77
CA VAL A 10 13.30 -5.23 0.62
C VAL A 10 13.46 -5.61 -0.86
N LYS A 11 12.71 -4.98 -1.77
CA LYS A 11 12.84 -5.22 -3.22
C LYS A 11 14.18 -4.79 -3.81
N LEU A 12 14.85 -3.78 -3.23
CA LEU A 12 16.15 -3.29 -3.70
C LEU A 12 17.35 -4.04 -3.11
N TYR A 13 17.25 -4.47 -1.85
CA TYR A 13 18.39 -4.98 -1.07
C TYR A 13 18.20 -6.41 -0.56
N GLY A 14 17.07 -7.06 -0.86
CA GLY A 14 16.76 -8.43 -0.46
C GLY A 14 17.59 -9.52 -1.15
N GLY A 15 18.46 -9.15 -2.10
CA GLY A 15 19.51 -10.03 -2.65
C GLY A 15 19.03 -11.18 -3.54
N GLY A 16 17.74 -11.26 -3.87
CA GLY A 16 17.20 -12.29 -4.76
C GLY A 16 16.72 -11.67 -6.06
N ALA A 17 17.11 -12.25 -7.20
CA ALA A 17 16.39 -12.08 -8.45
C ALA A 17 14.94 -12.46 -8.18
N HIS A 18 14.08 -11.45 -8.00
CA HIS A 18 12.70 -11.70 -7.63
C HIS A 18 12.00 -12.25 -8.86
N ASP A 19 11.78 -13.57 -8.87
CA ASP A 19 10.80 -14.17 -9.75
C ASP A 19 9.40 -13.65 -9.41
N LEU A 20 8.45 -13.87 -10.31
CA LEU A 20 7.08 -13.39 -10.15
C LEU A 20 6.42 -13.94 -8.87
N ALA A 21 6.81 -15.13 -8.42
CA ALA A 21 6.28 -15.76 -7.22
C ALA A 21 6.75 -15.05 -5.94
N GLY A 22 8.06 -14.82 -5.80
CA GLY A 22 8.66 -14.11 -4.67
C GLY A 22 8.15 -12.68 -4.56
N GLN A 23 7.99 -12.00 -5.69
CA GLN A 23 7.39 -10.67 -5.71
C GLN A 23 5.90 -10.70 -5.29
N GLY A 24 5.15 -11.74 -5.66
CA GLY A 24 3.79 -11.96 -5.20
C GLY A 24 3.72 -12.07 -3.67
N PHE A 25 4.65 -12.81 -3.03
CA PHE A 25 4.72 -12.92 -1.57
C PHE A 25 5.01 -11.59 -0.89
N ILE A 26 5.96 -10.79 -1.41
CA ILE A 26 6.25 -9.47 -0.85
C ILE A 26 5.01 -8.57 -0.91
N HIS A 27 4.31 -8.55 -2.04
CA HIS A 27 3.05 -7.80 -2.14
C HIS A 27 1.98 -8.34 -1.20
N ALA A 28 1.86 -9.66 -1.03
CA ALA A 28 0.91 -10.25 -0.09
C ALA A 28 1.16 -9.78 1.35
N PHE A 29 2.41 -9.75 1.81
CA PHE A 29 2.76 -9.21 3.13
C PHE A 29 2.49 -7.72 3.25
N LEU A 30 2.79 -6.95 2.19
CA LEU A 30 2.43 -5.52 2.12
C LEU A 30 0.92 -5.34 2.31
N PHE A 31 0.09 -6.08 1.57
CA PHE A 31 -1.37 -6.00 1.68
C PHE A 31 -1.91 -6.49 3.01
N PHE A 32 -1.28 -7.52 3.62
CA PHE A 32 -1.66 -8.00 4.95
C PHE A 32 -1.57 -6.89 6.01
N GLY A 33 -0.57 -6.01 5.93
CA GLY A 33 -0.47 -4.84 6.81
C GLY A 33 -1.39 -3.67 6.40
N LEU A 34 -1.51 -3.40 5.09
CA LEU A 34 -2.28 -2.26 4.59
C LEU A 34 -3.80 -2.45 4.71
N PHE A 35 -4.30 -3.67 4.52
CA PHE A 35 -5.72 -3.98 4.57
C PHE A 35 -6.39 -3.64 5.92
N PRO A 36 -5.90 -4.13 7.08
CA PRO A 36 -6.48 -3.76 8.38
C PRO A 36 -6.32 -2.27 8.68
N THR A 37 -5.22 -1.65 8.23
CA THR A 37 -5.00 -0.21 8.38
C THR A 37 -6.05 0.60 7.60
N TYR A 38 -6.38 0.16 6.38
CA TYR A 38 -7.42 0.80 5.57
C TYR A 38 -8.81 0.62 6.19
N LEU A 39 -9.14 -0.58 6.70
CA LEU A 39 -10.40 -0.80 7.41
C LEU A 39 -10.53 0.11 8.64
N LEU A 40 -9.44 0.28 9.40
CA LEU A 40 -9.40 1.20 10.53
C LEU A 40 -9.62 2.65 10.08
N LEU A 41 -9.00 3.08 8.98
CA LEU A 41 -9.24 4.41 8.39
C LEU A 41 -10.71 4.61 8.02
N LEU A 42 -11.31 3.64 7.31
CA LEU A 42 -12.73 3.69 6.95
C LEU A 42 -13.62 3.83 8.19
N HIS A 43 -13.36 3.00 9.21
CA HIS A 43 -14.11 3.04 10.46
C HIS A 43 -13.99 4.41 11.14
N ARG A 44 -12.77 4.95 11.29
CA ARG A 44 -12.54 6.25 11.92
C ARG A 44 -13.16 7.41 11.15
N VAL A 45 -13.00 7.45 9.83
CA VAL A 45 -13.59 8.51 8.98
C VAL A 45 -15.12 8.45 9.00
N SER A 46 -15.71 7.25 9.10
CA SER A 46 -17.17 7.10 9.18
C SER A 46 -17.74 7.77 10.43
N GLN A 47 -17.04 7.67 11.56
CA GLN A 47 -17.42 8.23 12.87
C GLN A 47 -17.29 9.75 12.96
N VAL A 48 -16.56 10.41 12.06
CA VAL A 48 -16.37 11.87 12.15
C VAL A 48 -17.66 12.59 11.76
N THR A 49 -18.19 13.41 12.65
CA THR A 49 -19.36 14.27 12.42
C THR A 49 -18.93 15.66 11.94
N GLY A 50 -19.84 16.41 11.31
CA GLY A 50 -19.55 17.78 10.85
C GLY A 50 -18.71 17.90 9.56
N ILE A 51 -18.33 16.78 8.93
CA ILE A 51 -17.61 16.76 7.66
C ILE A 51 -18.56 16.46 6.50
N SER A 52 -18.42 17.18 5.39
CA SER A 52 -19.20 16.97 4.18
C SER A 52 -18.99 15.57 3.57
N ALA A 53 -20.01 15.02 2.92
CA ALA A 53 -19.93 13.71 2.26
C ALA A 53 -18.83 13.65 1.18
N ARG A 54 -18.56 14.77 0.50
CA ARG A 54 -17.47 14.89 -0.48
C ARG A 54 -16.10 14.70 0.17
N ASN A 55 -15.87 15.32 1.32
CA ASN A 55 -14.59 15.22 2.03
C ASN A 55 -14.39 13.81 2.61
N LYS A 56 -15.47 13.16 3.08
CA LYS A 56 -15.40 11.73 3.48
C LYS A 56 -15.03 10.82 2.31
N ARG A 57 -15.65 11.00 1.14
CA ARG A 57 -15.29 10.26 -0.08
C ARG A 57 -13.84 10.49 -0.48
N ALA A 58 -13.37 11.74 -0.42
CA ALA A 58 -11.97 12.05 -0.70
C ALA A 58 -11.03 11.29 0.25
N ALA A 59 -11.32 11.27 1.55
CA ALA A 59 -10.54 10.53 2.54
C ALA A 59 -10.50 9.01 2.27
N TYR A 60 -11.61 8.42 1.83
CA TYR A 60 -11.66 7.01 1.43
C TYR A 60 -10.81 6.72 0.19
N LEU A 61 -10.73 7.66 -0.75
CA LEU A 61 -10.00 7.48 -2.02
C LEU A 61 -8.50 7.77 -1.92
N VAL A 62 -8.09 8.67 -1.03
CA VAL A 62 -6.68 9.05 -0.87
C VAL A 62 -5.79 7.84 -0.62
N PHE A 63 -6.19 6.93 0.26
CA PHE A 63 -5.39 5.75 0.59
C PHE A 63 -5.20 4.79 -0.61
N PRO A 64 -6.27 4.32 -1.30
CA PRO A 64 -6.11 3.51 -2.51
C PRO A 64 -5.33 4.21 -3.63
N LEU A 65 -5.50 5.54 -3.80
CA LEU A 65 -4.76 6.30 -4.79
C LEU A 65 -3.26 6.31 -4.51
N VAL A 66 -2.87 6.57 -3.26
CA VAL A 66 -1.45 6.55 -2.85
C VAL A 66 -0.85 5.15 -3.05
N LEU A 67 -1.61 4.10 -2.70
CA LEU A 67 -1.17 2.72 -2.90
C LEU A 67 -1.01 2.37 -4.38
N ALA A 68 -1.95 2.80 -5.23
CA ALA A 68 -1.85 2.59 -6.67
C ALA A 68 -0.62 3.26 -7.27
N VAL A 69 -0.32 4.51 -6.86
CA VAL A 69 0.90 5.21 -7.27
C VAL A 69 2.15 4.46 -6.81
N HIS A 70 2.18 4.00 -5.55
CA HIS A 70 3.30 3.20 -5.03
C HIS A 70 3.55 1.93 -5.85
N LEU A 71 2.50 1.15 -6.13
CA LEU A 71 2.63 -0.09 -6.90
C LEU A 71 3.00 0.18 -8.36
N THR A 72 2.56 1.30 -8.94
CA THR A 72 2.96 1.67 -10.30
C THR A 72 4.45 1.99 -10.38
N LEU A 73 5.00 2.67 -9.37
CA LEU A 73 6.41 3.08 -9.33
C LEU A 73 7.35 1.96 -8.87
N PHE A 74 6.93 1.15 -7.89
CA PHE A 74 7.79 0.21 -7.17
C PHE A 74 7.30 -1.24 -7.23
N GLY A 75 6.21 -1.51 -7.96
CA GLY A 75 5.62 -2.85 -8.09
C GLY A 75 6.49 -3.83 -8.87
N TRP A 76 7.41 -3.35 -9.71
CA TRP A 76 8.32 -4.17 -10.53
C TRP A 76 9.78 -4.06 -10.10
N LEU A 77 10.03 -3.35 -9.00
CA LEU A 77 11.37 -3.11 -8.51
C LEU A 77 12.05 -4.44 -8.13
N GLY A 78 13.27 -4.68 -8.63
CA GLY A 78 14.06 -5.89 -8.31
C GLY A 78 13.70 -7.15 -9.11
N VAL A 79 12.74 -7.08 -10.04
CA VAL A 79 12.37 -8.22 -10.91
C VAL A 79 13.39 -8.36 -12.03
N ASN A 80 13.83 -9.60 -12.30
CA ASN A 80 14.78 -9.93 -13.37
C ASN A 80 16.13 -9.20 -13.31
N ARG A 81 16.54 -8.73 -12.12
CA ARG A 81 17.91 -8.27 -11.82
C ARG A 81 18.65 -9.32 -11.03
#